data_AF-A0A0B1T0W3-F1
#
_entry.id   AF-A0A0B1T0W3-F1
#
_cell.length_a   1.000
_cell.length_b   1.000
_cell.length_c   1.000
_cell.angle_alpha   90.00
_cell.angle_beta   90.00
_cell.angle_gamma   90.00
#
_symmetry.space_group_name_H-M   'P 1'
#
loop_
_entity.id
_entity.type
_entity.pdbx_description
1 polymer ?
#
loop_
_entity_poly.entity_id
_entity_poly.type
_entity_poly.pdbx_seq_one_letter_code
_entity_poly.pdbx_strand_id
1 'polypeptide(L)'
;MTRQIGFEDYVDSFAKQMVDGDILLHLTEKELERDIGMSSGLHRKRFIRELESLKIAADYSAVDESNLDQLLMSLSPELSVYTYKMLSCGINRSLLGSLTDELMQTACGITNPIHRLKMTQAFQNAKHPDEVEVAVLSKQIDVFISYRRSTGNQLASLIKVLLQLRGYKVFIDVDKLYAGKFDSSLLKNIQAAKHFILVLTPNSLDRLLNDHNGDDWIHKELKCAFDYQKNIIPIFDQAFEFPTDEQQIPQDIRMITKYNGVK
;
A
#
# COMPACT_ATOMS: atom_id res chain seq x y z
N MET A 1 0.58 16.56 -23.57
CA MET A 1 -0.66 16.59 -22.77
C MET A 1 -1.79 17.35 -23.47
N THR A 2 -1.72 18.68 -23.62
CA THR A 2 -2.82 19.54 -24.13
C THR A 2 -3.54 19.03 -25.38
N ARG A 3 -2.82 18.54 -26.40
CA ARG A 3 -3.46 17.92 -27.58
C ARG A 3 -4.21 16.63 -27.27
N GLN A 4 -3.62 15.74 -26.47
CA GLN A 4 -4.20 14.42 -26.14
C GLN A 4 -5.51 14.54 -25.33
N ILE A 5 -5.68 15.62 -24.56
CA ILE A 5 -6.89 15.86 -23.75
C ILE A 5 -7.92 16.76 -24.44
N GLY A 6 -7.69 17.12 -25.71
CA GLY A 6 -8.61 17.93 -26.52
C GLY A 6 -8.62 19.43 -26.15
N PHE A 7 -7.46 19.99 -25.81
CA PHE A 7 -7.21 21.41 -25.54
C PHE A 7 -6.20 21.99 -26.56
N GLU A 8 -6.39 21.65 -27.83
CA GLU A 8 -5.49 22.03 -28.93
C GLU A 8 -5.39 23.55 -29.10
N ASP A 9 -6.52 24.25 -28.94
CA ASP A 9 -6.62 25.72 -29.07
C ASP A 9 -5.73 26.49 -28.07
N TYR A 10 -5.28 25.84 -27.00
CA TYR A 10 -4.45 26.47 -25.97
C TYR A 10 -2.96 26.13 -26.10
N VAL A 11 -2.58 25.22 -27.01
CA VAL A 11 -1.19 24.71 -27.13
C VAL A 11 -0.18 25.85 -27.27
N ASP A 12 -0.45 26.82 -28.15
CA ASP A 12 0.46 27.93 -28.39
C ASP A 12 0.54 28.88 -27.19
N SER A 13 -0.55 29.06 -26.44
CA SER A 13 -0.54 29.82 -25.19
C SER A 13 0.33 29.17 -24.13
N PHE A 14 0.21 27.85 -23.93
CA PHE A 14 1.06 27.10 -23.00
C PHE A 14 2.55 27.17 -23.42
N ALA A 15 2.84 27.01 -24.71
CA ALA A 15 4.20 27.11 -25.23
C ALA A 15 4.79 28.51 -25.07
N LYS A 16 4.00 29.55 -25.34
CA LYS A 16 4.40 30.95 -25.20
C LYS A 16 4.75 31.32 -23.76
N GLN A 17 4.03 30.77 -22.78
CA GLN A 17 4.32 30.94 -21.36
C GLN A 17 5.40 29.98 -20.83
N MET A 18 5.99 29.15 -21.71
CA MET A 18 7.01 28.17 -21.37
C MET A 18 6.60 27.22 -20.24
N VAL A 19 5.33 26.81 -20.22
CA VAL A 19 4.81 25.88 -19.21
C VAL A 19 5.47 24.52 -19.39
N ASP A 20 6.31 24.14 -18.44
CA ASP A 20 6.90 22.81 -18.33
C ASP A 20 6.10 21.91 -17.38
N GLY A 21 6.64 20.73 -17.04
CA GLY A 21 5.98 19.79 -16.13
C GLY A 21 5.80 20.32 -14.71
N ASP A 22 6.78 21.05 -14.19
CA ASP A 22 6.73 21.59 -12.82
C ASP A 22 5.67 22.70 -12.70
N ILE A 23 5.70 23.64 -13.64
CA ILE A 23 4.71 24.73 -13.69
C ILE A 23 3.31 24.15 -13.92
N LEU A 24 3.17 23.18 -14.82
CA LEU A 24 1.89 22.53 -15.10
C LEU A 24 1.24 21.92 -13.86
N LEU A 25 2.03 21.27 -13.00
CA LEU A 25 1.52 20.68 -11.76
C LEU A 25 1.15 21.73 -10.70
N HIS A 26 1.63 22.97 -10.83
CA HIS A 26 1.34 24.09 -9.94
C HIS A 26 0.29 25.07 -10.46
N LEU A 27 -0.14 24.94 -11.72
CA LEU A 27 -1.10 25.87 -12.32
C LEU A 27 -2.39 26.01 -11.51
N THR A 28 -2.77 27.25 -11.29
CA THR A 28 -4.01 27.67 -10.63
C THR A 28 -5.07 28.06 -11.65
N GLU A 29 -6.34 28.06 -11.23
CA GLU A 29 -7.44 28.53 -12.08
C GLU A 29 -7.23 29.99 -12.54
N LYS A 30 -6.63 30.83 -11.70
CA LYS A 30 -6.35 32.24 -12.01
C LYS A 30 -5.31 32.39 -13.12
N GLU A 31 -4.26 31.57 -13.10
CA GLU A 31 -3.22 31.57 -14.14
C GLU A 31 -3.76 31.01 -15.45
N LEU A 32 -4.60 29.97 -15.39
CA LEU A 32 -5.31 29.48 -16.56
C LEU A 32 -6.18 30.56 -17.22
N GLU A 33 -6.86 31.37 -16.41
CA GLU A 33 -7.69 32.47 -16.91
C GLU A 33 -6.85 33.62 -17.47
N ARG A 34 -5.86 34.10 -16.71
CA ARG A 34 -5.13 35.34 -17.01
C ARG A 34 -3.97 35.16 -17.98
N ASP A 35 -3.19 34.10 -17.81
CA ASP A 35 -1.89 33.95 -18.49
C ASP A 35 -1.98 33.02 -19.69
N ILE A 36 -2.81 31.97 -19.56
CA ILE A 36 -3.10 31.02 -20.66
C ILE A 36 -4.25 31.51 -21.55
N GLY A 37 -5.11 32.39 -21.03
CA GLY A 37 -6.25 32.95 -21.78
C GLY A 37 -7.48 32.04 -21.83
N MET A 38 -7.60 31.08 -20.91
CA MET A 38 -8.75 30.18 -20.81
C MET A 38 -9.93 30.88 -20.14
N SER A 39 -10.59 31.80 -20.87
CA SER A 39 -11.68 32.66 -20.34
C SER A 39 -12.96 31.90 -19.96
N SER A 40 -13.26 30.78 -20.62
CA SER A 40 -14.40 29.93 -20.29
C SER A 40 -14.15 29.14 -19.01
N GLY A 41 -14.95 29.40 -17.97
CA GLY A 41 -14.90 28.64 -16.73
C GLY A 41 -15.19 27.14 -16.90
N LEU A 42 -15.97 26.74 -17.92
CA LEU A 42 -16.19 25.33 -18.23
C LEU A 42 -14.94 24.67 -18.84
N HIS A 43 -14.19 25.39 -19.69
CA HIS A 43 -12.91 24.91 -20.20
C HIS A 43 -11.91 24.76 -19.04
N ARG A 44 -11.83 25.73 -18.14
CA ARG A 44 -10.97 25.65 -16.95
C ARG A 44 -11.32 24.45 -16.07
N LYS A 45 -12.61 24.25 -15.76
CA LYS A 45 -13.06 23.07 -14.98
C LYS A 45 -12.69 21.75 -15.65
N ARG A 46 -12.91 21.64 -16.96
CA ARG A 46 -12.54 20.43 -17.71
C ARG A 46 -11.02 20.23 -17.69
N PHE A 47 -10.23 21.29 -17.91
CA PHE A 47 -8.77 21.21 -17.91
C PHE A 47 -8.24 20.78 -16.53
N ILE A 48 -8.73 21.42 -15.46
CA ILE A 48 -8.35 21.08 -14.08
C ILE A 48 -8.64 19.61 -13.79
N ARG A 49 -9.80 19.09 -14.19
CA ARG A 49 -10.12 17.66 -14.02
C ARG A 49 -9.14 16.73 -14.75
N GLU A 50 -8.73 17.07 -15.97
CA GLU A 50 -7.72 16.29 -16.69
C GLU A 50 -6.33 16.42 -16.02
N LEU A 51 -6.01 17.59 -15.46
CA LEU A 51 -4.80 17.81 -14.69
C LEU A 51 -4.80 17.03 -13.36
N GLU A 52 -5.92 16.95 -12.66
CA GLU A 52 -6.09 16.12 -11.47
C GLU A 52 -5.88 14.64 -11.80
N SER A 53 -6.43 14.18 -12.93
CA SER A 53 -6.24 12.81 -13.41
C SER A 53 -4.78 12.52 -13.73
N LEU A 54 -4.07 13.48 -14.34
CA LEU A 54 -2.62 13.39 -14.57
C LEU A 54 -1.85 13.32 -13.25
N LYS A 55 -2.19 14.17 -12.27
CA LYS A 55 -1.53 14.21 -10.96
C LYS A 55 -1.66 12.88 -10.21
N ILE A 56 -2.83 12.24 -10.28
CA ILE A 56 -3.07 10.94 -9.65
C ILE A 56 -2.31 9.81 -10.37
N ALA A 57 -2.09 9.92 -11.68
CA ALA A 57 -1.41 8.89 -12.46
C ALA A 57 0.11 9.13 -12.62
N ALA A 58 0.63 10.25 -12.11
CA ALA A 58 2.01 10.64 -12.27
C ALA A 58 2.94 9.79 -11.40
N ASP A 59 4.15 9.54 -11.90
CA ASP A 59 5.22 8.90 -11.15
C ASP A 59 6.07 9.97 -10.45
N TYR A 60 6.05 9.96 -9.12
CA TYR A 60 6.80 10.91 -8.29
C TYR A 60 8.12 10.33 -7.75
N SER A 61 8.56 9.14 -8.20
CA SER A 61 9.73 8.45 -7.63
C SER A 61 11.03 9.26 -7.64
N ALA A 62 11.16 10.23 -8.55
CA ALA A 62 12.33 11.10 -8.68
C ALA A 62 12.42 12.18 -7.58
N VAL A 63 11.30 12.53 -6.95
CA VAL A 63 11.21 13.62 -5.96
C VAL A 63 10.61 13.17 -4.62
N ASP A 64 10.00 11.98 -4.57
CA ASP A 64 9.38 11.41 -3.37
C ASP A 64 10.27 10.33 -2.74
N GLU A 65 11.32 10.76 -2.03
CA GLU A 65 12.20 9.84 -1.30
C GLU A 65 11.48 9.10 -0.16
N SER A 66 10.34 9.64 0.31
CA SER A 66 9.62 9.17 1.49
C SER A 66 8.46 8.21 1.20
N ASN A 67 8.16 7.96 -0.08
CA ASN A 67 6.97 7.26 -0.54
C ASN A 67 5.67 7.86 0.03
N LEU A 68 5.59 9.19 0.07
CA LEU A 68 4.39 9.94 0.44
C LEU A 68 3.23 9.62 -0.50
N ASP A 69 3.46 9.55 -1.81
CA ASP A 69 2.41 9.30 -2.80
C ASP A 69 1.70 7.96 -2.57
N GLN A 70 2.50 6.91 -2.40
CA GLN A 70 2.01 5.56 -2.16
C GLN A 70 1.16 5.50 -0.88
N LEU A 71 1.58 6.23 0.16
CA LEU A 71 0.83 6.33 1.41
C LEU A 71 -0.52 7.05 1.19
N LEU A 72 -0.54 8.17 0.48
CA LEU A 72 -1.77 8.90 0.16
C LEU A 72 -2.73 8.03 -0.69
N MET A 73 -2.20 7.35 -1.72
CA MET A 73 -2.96 6.40 -2.55
C MET A 73 -3.59 5.28 -1.72
N SER A 74 -2.84 4.74 -0.75
CA SER A 74 -3.35 3.66 0.11
C SER A 74 -4.57 4.10 0.92
N LEU A 75 -4.60 5.37 1.36
CA LEU A 75 -5.71 5.94 2.11
C LEU A 75 -6.92 6.25 1.21
N SER A 76 -6.69 6.88 0.06
CA SER A 76 -7.68 7.14 -0.99
C SER A 76 -6.93 7.54 -2.27
N PRO A 77 -7.16 6.91 -3.43
CA PRO A 77 -6.45 7.22 -4.67
C PRO A 77 -6.52 8.71 -5.05
N GLU A 78 -7.63 9.39 -4.74
CA GLU A 78 -7.84 10.81 -5.03
C GLU A 78 -6.93 11.74 -4.23
N LEU A 79 -6.30 11.27 -3.14
CA LEU A 79 -5.39 12.07 -2.33
C LEU A 79 -4.01 12.24 -2.99
N SER A 80 -3.64 11.36 -3.93
CA SER A 80 -2.40 11.48 -4.72
C SER A 80 -2.32 12.79 -5.51
N VAL A 81 -3.48 13.42 -5.78
CA VAL A 81 -3.54 14.75 -6.40
C VAL A 81 -2.75 15.83 -5.65
N TYR A 82 -2.50 15.65 -4.35
CA TYR A 82 -1.80 16.59 -3.49
C TYR A 82 -0.30 16.32 -3.36
N THR A 83 0.18 15.15 -3.79
CA THR A 83 1.54 14.68 -3.57
C THR A 83 2.58 15.71 -3.99
N TYR A 84 2.52 16.18 -5.24
CA TYR A 84 3.51 17.13 -5.75
C TYR A 84 3.53 18.43 -4.95
N LYS A 85 2.35 18.96 -4.59
CA LYS A 85 2.27 20.19 -3.82
C LYS A 85 2.85 20.02 -2.42
N MET A 86 2.55 18.90 -1.76
CA MET A 86 3.09 18.59 -0.44
C MET A 86 4.62 18.48 -0.48
N LEU A 87 5.17 17.73 -1.43
CA LEU A 87 6.62 17.59 -1.61
C LEU A 87 7.29 18.94 -1.92
N SER A 88 6.68 19.77 -2.78
CA SER A 88 7.20 21.11 -3.10
C SER A 88 7.26 22.04 -1.88
N CYS A 89 6.41 21.81 -0.88
CA CYS A 89 6.41 22.52 0.40
C CYS A 89 7.34 21.87 1.44
N GLY A 90 8.12 20.85 1.07
CA GLY A 90 8.99 20.12 1.99
C GLY A 90 8.24 19.15 2.92
N ILE A 91 6.95 18.90 2.67
CA ILE A 91 6.16 17.95 3.45
C ILE A 91 6.44 16.56 2.92
N ASN A 92 6.92 15.71 3.81
CA ASN A 92 7.20 14.30 3.54
C ASN A 92 6.38 13.41 4.50
N ARG A 93 6.52 12.09 4.34
CA ARG A 93 5.81 11.09 5.16
C ARG A 93 5.91 11.31 6.67
N SER A 94 7.05 11.76 7.21
CA SER A 94 7.24 11.88 8.66
C SER A 94 6.53 13.10 9.26
N LEU A 95 6.27 14.13 8.46
CA LEU A 95 5.60 15.36 8.89
C LEU A 95 4.07 15.26 8.88
N LEU A 96 3.50 14.19 8.31
CA LEU A 96 2.04 14.01 8.19
C LEU A 96 1.32 14.04 9.55
N GLY A 97 1.91 13.45 10.58
CA GLY A 97 1.32 13.44 11.93
C GLY A 97 1.28 14.82 12.59
N SER A 98 2.04 15.79 12.06
CA SER A 98 2.14 17.16 12.58
C SER A 98 1.24 18.15 11.84
N LEU A 99 0.61 17.75 10.73
CA LEU A 99 -0.17 18.66 9.90
C LEU A 99 -1.48 19.06 10.58
N THR A 100 -1.70 20.36 10.72
CA THR A 100 -2.98 20.93 11.15
C THR A 100 -3.94 21.07 9.97
N ASP A 101 -5.25 21.20 10.23
CA ASP A 101 -6.24 21.46 9.17
C ASP A 101 -5.89 22.73 8.36
N GLU A 102 -5.39 23.76 9.05
CA GLU A 102 -4.94 25.01 8.46
C GLU A 102 -3.76 24.81 7.50
N LEU A 103 -2.73 24.04 7.90
CA LEU A 103 -1.58 23.73 7.02
C LEU A 103 -1.97 22.84 5.84
N MET A 104 -2.90 21.89 6.06
CA MET A 104 -3.46 21.08 4.97
C MET A 104 -4.18 21.94 3.95
N GLN A 105 -4.96 22.94 4.39
CA GLN A 105 -5.66 23.82 3.48
C GLN A 105 -4.73 24.81 2.76
N THR A 106 -3.83 25.46 3.49
CA THR A 106 -3.05 26.61 3.00
C THR A 106 -1.74 26.20 2.32
N ALA A 107 -0.93 25.34 2.96
CA ALA A 107 0.35 24.90 2.43
C ALA A 107 0.19 23.74 1.44
N CYS A 108 -0.60 22.73 1.79
CA CYS A 108 -0.78 21.53 0.97
C CYS A 108 -1.81 21.70 -0.16
N GLY A 109 -2.64 22.76 -0.10
CA GLY A 109 -3.69 23.02 -1.10
C GLY A 109 -4.88 22.06 -1.02
N ILE A 110 -5.08 21.37 0.11
CA ILE A 110 -6.19 20.43 0.32
C ILE A 110 -7.45 21.22 0.68
N THR A 111 -8.06 21.89 -0.30
CA THR A 111 -9.25 22.73 -0.09
C THR A 111 -10.51 21.92 0.21
N ASN A 112 -10.57 20.66 -0.23
CA ASN A 112 -11.70 19.77 0.02
C ASN A 112 -11.73 19.34 1.51
N PRO A 113 -12.78 19.72 2.27
CA PRO A 113 -12.85 19.41 3.70
C PRO A 113 -12.97 17.90 3.99
N ILE A 114 -13.50 17.10 3.07
CA ILE A 114 -13.58 15.64 3.22
C ILE A 114 -12.19 15.01 3.10
N HIS A 115 -11.35 15.53 2.21
CA HIS A 115 -9.98 15.06 2.07
C HIS A 115 -9.16 15.40 3.32
N ARG A 116 -9.29 16.62 3.84
CA ARG A 116 -8.66 17.00 5.11
C ARG A 116 -9.16 16.16 6.28
N LEU A 117 -10.46 15.89 6.37
CA LEU A 117 -11.01 15.01 7.41
C LEU A 117 -10.40 13.60 7.34
N LYS A 118 -10.29 13.01 6.14
CA LYS A 118 -9.64 11.70 5.93
C LYS A 118 -8.18 11.74 6.40
N MET A 119 -7.43 12.76 6.01
CA MET A 119 -6.03 12.96 6.41
C MET A 119 -5.90 13.12 7.94
N THR A 120 -6.71 13.96 8.56
CA THR A 120 -6.76 14.17 10.01
C THR A 120 -7.03 12.87 10.76
N GLN A 121 -8.08 12.13 10.36
CA GLN A 121 -8.43 10.86 10.99
C GLN A 121 -7.33 9.81 10.86
N ALA A 122 -6.63 9.81 9.73
CA ALA A 122 -5.53 8.90 9.44
C ALA A 122 -4.28 9.26 10.25
N PHE A 123 -3.86 10.52 10.26
CA PHE A 123 -2.50 10.90 10.70
C PHE A 123 -2.44 11.64 12.04
N GLN A 124 -3.47 12.36 12.49
CA GLN A 124 -3.42 13.05 13.79
C GLN A 124 -3.68 12.12 14.98
N ASN A 125 -4.33 10.97 14.75
CA ASN A 125 -4.61 9.97 15.78
C ASN A 125 -3.54 8.86 15.87
N ALA A 126 -2.61 8.80 14.93
CA ALA A 126 -1.59 7.75 14.85
C ALA A 126 -0.24 8.28 15.32
N LYS A 127 0.53 7.47 16.05
CA LYS A 127 1.86 7.88 16.54
C LYS A 127 2.93 7.74 15.45
N HIS A 128 2.68 6.91 14.43
CA HIS A 128 3.62 6.67 13.33
C HIS A 128 2.90 6.39 11.99
N PRO A 129 3.39 6.88 10.82
CA PRO A 129 2.77 6.63 9.50
C PRO A 129 2.57 5.15 9.15
N ASP A 130 3.42 4.26 9.65
CA ASP A 130 3.26 2.81 9.45
C ASP A 130 2.02 2.25 10.15
N GLU A 131 1.64 2.79 11.31
CA GLU A 131 0.41 2.38 12.01
C GLU A 131 -0.82 2.75 11.18
N VAL A 132 -0.76 3.87 10.45
CA VAL A 132 -1.83 4.32 9.56
C VAL A 132 -1.99 3.37 8.39
N GLU A 133 -0.90 2.99 7.73
CA GLU A 133 -0.95 2.02 6.64
C GLU A 133 -1.51 0.69 7.12
N VAL A 134 -1.05 0.19 8.27
CA VAL A 134 -1.57 -1.05 8.85
C VAL A 134 -3.07 -0.93 9.19
N ALA A 135 -3.51 0.20 9.76
CA ALA A 135 -4.92 0.46 10.06
C ALA A 135 -5.79 0.51 8.78
N VAL A 136 -5.30 1.13 7.71
CA VAL A 136 -5.96 1.15 6.41
C VAL A 136 -6.03 -0.25 5.80
N LEU A 137 -4.90 -0.97 5.78
CA LEU A 137 -4.82 -2.35 5.27
C LEU A 137 -5.72 -3.30 6.08
N SER A 138 -5.88 -3.09 7.39
CA SER A 138 -6.72 -3.94 8.25
C SER A 138 -8.21 -3.89 7.87
N LYS A 139 -8.64 -2.82 7.18
CA LYS A 139 -10.00 -2.73 6.62
C LYS A 139 -10.12 -3.51 5.31
N GLN A 140 -9.01 -3.89 4.69
CA GLN A 140 -8.92 -4.53 3.39
C GLN A 140 -8.48 -5.99 3.47
N ILE A 141 -7.93 -6.46 4.59
CA ILE A 141 -7.42 -7.83 4.76
C ILE A 141 -7.97 -8.41 6.07
N ASP A 142 -8.75 -9.49 5.95
CA ASP A 142 -9.20 -10.28 7.10
C ASP A 142 -8.25 -11.45 7.37
N VAL A 143 -7.79 -12.13 6.31
CA VAL A 143 -7.01 -13.37 6.39
C VAL A 143 -5.75 -13.26 5.54
N PHE A 144 -4.61 -13.56 6.12
CA PHE A 144 -3.34 -13.78 5.41
C PHE A 144 -3.08 -15.28 5.31
N ILE A 145 -2.75 -15.80 4.13
CA ILE A 145 -2.36 -17.23 3.97
C ILE A 145 -0.88 -17.32 3.58
N SER A 146 -0.10 -17.91 4.49
CA SER A 146 1.28 -18.34 4.25
C SER A 146 1.29 -19.79 3.78
N TYR A 147 2.07 -20.09 2.72
CA TYR A 147 2.17 -21.42 2.16
C TYR A 147 3.49 -21.62 1.43
N ARG A 148 3.92 -22.89 1.33
CA ARG A 148 5.07 -23.24 0.50
C ARG A 148 4.68 -23.27 -0.97
N ARG A 149 5.26 -22.39 -1.80
CA ARG A 149 4.90 -22.31 -3.23
C ARG A 149 5.09 -23.62 -4.00
N SER A 150 6.16 -24.36 -3.71
CA SER A 150 6.49 -25.61 -4.42
C SER A 150 5.47 -26.73 -4.21
N THR A 151 4.73 -26.71 -3.10
CA THR A 151 3.90 -27.85 -2.67
C THR A 151 2.47 -27.45 -2.28
N GLY A 152 2.24 -26.23 -1.81
CA GLY A 152 0.97 -25.77 -1.24
C GLY A 152 0.15 -24.81 -2.10
N ASN A 153 0.57 -24.49 -3.33
CA ASN A 153 -0.11 -23.50 -4.17
C ASN A 153 -1.59 -23.85 -4.45
N GLN A 154 -1.86 -25.10 -4.79
CA GLN A 154 -3.23 -25.56 -5.08
C GLN A 154 -4.13 -25.45 -3.85
N LEU A 155 -3.68 -25.94 -2.69
CA LEU A 155 -4.44 -25.91 -1.45
C LEU A 155 -4.67 -24.47 -0.96
N ALA A 156 -3.64 -23.62 -0.99
CA ALA A 156 -3.76 -22.21 -0.62
C ALA A 156 -4.74 -21.44 -1.54
N SER A 157 -4.69 -21.71 -2.84
CA SER A 157 -5.62 -21.12 -3.82
C SER A 157 -7.06 -21.56 -3.57
N LEU A 158 -7.28 -22.84 -3.27
CA LEU A 158 -8.60 -23.37 -2.93
C LEU A 158 -9.15 -22.71 -1.65
N ILE A 159 -8.35 -22.66 -0.58
CA ILE A 159 -8.73 -22.02 0.69
C ILE A 159 -9.09 -20.56 0.46
N LYS A 160 -8.29 -19.83 -0.33
CA LYS A 160 -8.59 -18.45 -0.71
C LYS A 160 -9.96 -18.33 -1.37
N VAL A 161 -10.24 -19.11 -2.42
CA VAL A 161 -11.52 -19.06 -3.14
C VAL A 161 -12.67 -19.34 -2.20
N LEU A 162 -12.57 -20.37 -1.36
CA LEU A 162 -13.63 -20.76 -0.42
C LEU A 162 -13.91 -19.67 0.63
N LEU A 163 -12.87 -19.07 1.19
CA LEU A 163 -13.01 -17.97 2.15
C LEU A 163 -13.57 -16.69 1.49
N GLN A 164 -13.15 -16.39 0.27
CA GLN A 164 -13.69 -15.26 -0.50
C GLN A 164 -15.18 -15.46 -0.83
N LEU A 165 -15.62 -16.67 -1.17
CA LEU A 165 -17.03 -17.01 -1.36
C LEU A 165 -17.86 -16.82 -0.07
N ARG A 166 -17.21 -16.87 1.10
CA ARG A 166 -17.82 -16.58 2.41
C ARG A 166 -17.72 -15.11 2.82
N GLY A 167 -17.17 -14.25 1.97
CA GLY A 167 -17.09 -12.80 2.19
C GLY A 167 -15.82 -12.33 2.91
N TYR A 168 -14.84 -13.20 3.17
CA TYR A 168 -13.57 -12.78 3.77
C TYR A 168 -12.65 -12.14 2.73
N LYS A 169 -11.95 -11.08 3.13
CA LYS A 169 -10.88 -10.48 2.32
C LYS A 169 -9.57 -11.22 2.55
N VAL A 170 -9.20 -12.07 1.61
CA VAL A 170 -8.05 -12.97 1.74
C VAL A 170 -6.87 -12.45 0.94
N PHE A 171 -5.73 -12.29 1.61
CA PHE A 171 -4.44 -12.03 1.00
C PHE A 171 -3.63 -13.32 0.92
N ILE A 172 -3.15 -13.65 -0.28
CA ILE A 172 -2.14 -14.69 -0.50
C ILE A 172 -1.04 -14.06 -1.34
N ASP A 173 0.21 -14.40 -1.06
CA ASP A 173 1.31 -13.94 -1.89
C ASP A 173 1.36 -14.78 -3.19
N VAL A 174 0.82 -14.21 -4.27
CA VAL A 174 1.01 -14.71 -5.64
C VAL A 174 1.78 -13.64 -6.42
N ASP A 175 2.97 -14.01 -6.88
CA ASP A 175 3.65 -13.48 -8.07
C ASP A 175 4.33 -12.09 -8.08
N LYS A 176 4.65 -11.42 -6.95
CA LYS A 176 5.34 -10.10 -7.04
C LYS A 176 6.59 -9.84 -6.18
N LEU A 177 7.14 -10.82 -5.46
CA LEU A 177 8.17 -10.56 -4.43
C LEU A 177 9.59 -11.04 -4.78
N TYR A 178 10.20 -10.52 -5.85
CA TYR A 178 11.62 -10.77 -6.17
C TYR A 178 12.50 -9.53 -6.33
N ALA A 179 12.04 -8.32 -6.00
CA ALA A 179 12.83 -7.09 -6.19
C ALA A 179 12.93 -6.20 -4.93
N GLY A 180 13.87 -6.55 -4.04
CA GLY A 180 14.77 -5.62 -3.32
C GLY A 180 14.26 -4.60 -2.29
N LYS A 181 12.97 -4.25 -2.24
CA LYS A 181 12.43 -3.23 -1.29
C LYS A 181 11.09 -3.57 -0.62
N PHE A 182 10.59 -4.81 -0.78
CA PHE A 182 9.20 -5.18 -0.43
C PHE A 182 9.00 -5.93 0.90
N ASP A 183 10.06 -6.24 1.64
CA ASP A 183 9.98 -6.94 2.94
C ASP A 183 9.00 -6.22 3.90
N SER A 184 8.96 -4.89 3.89
CA SER A 184 8.08 -4.11 4.76
C SER A 184 6.59 -4.22 4.40
N SER A 185 6.24 -4.31 3.12
CA SER A 185 4.84 -4.34 2.68
C SER A 185 4.18 -5.69 2.97
N LEU A 186 4.91 -6.79 2.78
CA LEU A 186 4.40 -8.14 3.11
C LEU A 186 4.14 -8.27 4.62
N LEU A 187 5.11 -7.87 5.45
CA LEU A 187 4.96 -7.91 6.90
C LEU A 187 3.83 -7.00 7.38
N LYS A 188 3.62 -5.83 6.76
CA LYS A 188 2.46 -4.97 7.03
C LYS A 188 1.12 -5.65 6.73
N ASN A 189 1.03 -6.47 5.68
CA ASN A 189 -0.20 -7.24 5.40
C ASN A 189 -0.48 -8.27 6.50
N ILE A 190 0.56 -8.90 7.06
CA ILE A 190 0.42 -9.80 8.22
C ILE A 190 -0.04 -9.01 9.44
N GLN A 191 0.60 -7.87 9.72
CA GLN A 191 0.22 -6.96 10.81
C GLN A 191 -1.22 -6.44 10.67
N ALA A 192 -1.71 -6.27 9.45
CA ALA A 192 -3.07 -5.82 9.18
C ALA A 192 -4.12 -6.94 9.29
N ALA A 193 -3.77 -8.18 8.93
CA ALA A 193 -4.68 -9.30 8.94
C ALA A 193 -5.15 -9.65 10.37
N LYS A 194 -6.39 -10.13 10.48
CA LYS A 194 -6.96 -10.63 11.74
C LYS A 194 -6.57 -12.09 11.98
N HIS A 195 -6.56 -12.88 10.92
CA HIS A 195 -6.24 -14.30 10.94
C HIS A 195 -5.02 -14.58 10.07
N PHE A 196 -4.18 -15.50 10.52
CA PHE A 196 -3.03 -15.99 9.79
C PHE A 196 -3.21 -17.49 9.56
N ILE A 197 -3.37 -17.92 8.32
CA ILE A 197 -3.47 -19.33 7.95
C ILE A 197 -2.11 -19.79 7.48
N LEU A 198 -1.61 -20.88 8.06
CA LEU A 198 -0.38 -21.53 7.62
C LEU A 198 -0.72 -22.86 6.94
N VAL A 199 -0.46 -22.97 5.64
CA VAL A 199 -0.70 -24.20 4.86
C VAL A 199 0.54 -25.09 4.92
N LEU A 200 0.39 -26.22 5.60
CA LEU A 200 1.42 -27.20 5.86
C LEU A 200 1.20 -28.41 4.95
N THR A 201 2.05 -28.53 3.93
CA THR A 201 2.04 -29.60 2.92
C THR A 201 3.32 -30.41 3.04
N PRO A 202 3.41 -31.63 2.50
CA PRO A 202 4.66 -32.38 2.51
C PRO A 202 5.84 -31.50 2.09
N ASN A 203 6.92 -31.54 2.87
CA ASN A 203 8.15 -30.78 2.64
C ASN A 203 8.02 -29.24 2.75
N SER A 204 6.92 -28.72 3.31
CA SER A 204 6.72 -27.26 3.41
C SER A 204 7.67 -26.58 4.39
N LEU A 205 8.17 -27.31 5.38
CA LEU A 205 9.07 -26.80 6.42
C LEU A 205 10.54 -27.16 6.21
N ASP A 206 10.89 -27.95 5.19
CA ASP A 206 12.25 -28.47 4.97
C ASP A 206 13.31 -27.37 4.93
N ARG A 207 12.96 -26.24 4.31
CA ARG A 207 13.83 -25.07 4.22
C ARG A 207 14.05 -24.35 5.55
N LEU A 208 13.17 -24.55 6.52
CA LEU A 208 13.28 -23.93 7.84
C LEU A 208 14.25 -24.69 8.74
N LEU A 209 14.51 -25.98 8.45
CA LEU A 209 15.26 -26.88 9.34
C LEU A 209 16.70 -26.41 9.66
N ASN A 210 17.25 -25.50 8.85
CA ASN A 210 18.58 -24.90 9.06
C ASN A 210 18.57 -23.36 8.87
N ASP A 211 17.38 -22.74 8.90
CA ASP A 211 17.23 -21.31 8.64
C ASP A 211 17.46 -20.47 9.90
N HIS A 212 18.71 -20.49 10.41
CA HIS A 212 19.07 -19.75 11.61
C HIS A 212 19.10 -18.22 11.41
N ASN A 213 19.22 -17.77 10.17
CA ASN A 213 19.29 -16.34 9.83
C ASN A 213 17.92 -15.73 9.52
N GLY A 214 16.86 -16.53 9.37
CA GLY A 214 15.53 -16.04 9.01
C GLY A 214 15.43 -15.60 7.56
N ASP A 215 16.12 -16.28 6.66
CA ASP A 215 16.15 -15.97 5.24
C ASP A 215 14.93 -16.54 4.50
N ASP A 216 14.28 -17.59 5.01
CA ASP A 216 13.08 -18.14 4.39
C ASP A 216 11.85 -17.27 4.68
N TRP A 217 11.00 -17.11 3.66
CA TRP A 217 9.81 -16.28 3.76
C TRP A 217 8.80 -16.83 4.78
N ILE A 218 8.58 -18.14 4.84
CA ILE A 218 7.65 -18.73 5.81
C ILE A 218 8.15 -18.45 7.24
N HIS A 219 9.48 -18.45 7.45
CA HIS A 219 10.08 -18.05 8.72
C HIS A 219 9.71 -16.61 9.07
N LYS A 220 10.04 -15.66 8.19
CA LYS A 220 9.78 -14.22 8.40
C LYS A 220 8.29 -13.95 8.66
N GLU A 221 7.42 -14.56 7.87
CA GLU A 221 5.97 -14.41 7.98
C GLU A 221 5.43 -14.95 9.31
N LEU A 222 5.83 -16.17 9.67
CA LEU A 222 5.36 -16.83 10.89
C LEU A 222 5.89 -16.14 12.15
N LYS A 223 7.16 -15.71 12.14
CA LYS A 223 7.72 -14.88 13.20
C LYS A 223 6.94 -13.59 13.38
N CYS A 224 6.64 -12.88 12.29
CA CYS A 224 5.82 -11.67 12.34
C CYS A 224 4.42 -11.96 12.88
N ALA A 225 3.80 -13.07 12.50
CA ALA A 225 2.50 -13.47 13.02
C ALA A 225 2.54 -13.71 14.55
N PHE A 226 3.63 -14.28 15.07
CA PHE A 226 3.84 -14.43 16.52
C PHE A 226 4.08 -13.10 17.22
N ASP A 227 4.98 -12.26 16.71
CA ASP A 227 5.33 -10.96 17.29
C ASP A 227 4.09 -10.06 17.43
N TYR A 228 3.17 -10.10 16.46
CA TYR A 228 1.92 -9.34 16.46
C TYR A 228 0.71 -10.13 16.96
N GLN A 229 0.94 -11.27 17.64
CA GLN A 229 -0.07 -12.08 18.32
C GLN A 229 -1.31 -12.40 17.45
N LYS A 230 -1.06 -12.79 16.19
CA LYS A 230 -2.13 -13.13 15.25
C LYS A 230 -2.85 -14.41 15.65
N ASN A 231 -4.11 -14.52 15.24
CA ASN A 231 -4.83 -15.78 15.33
C ASN A 231 -4.32 -16.73 14.25
N ILE A 232 -3.34 -17.57 14.62
CA ILE A 232 -2.68 -18.52 13.72
C ILE A 232 -3.49 -19.82 13.64
N ILE A 233 -3.82 -20.23 12.41
CA ILE A 233 -4.62 -21.41 12.09
C ILE A 233 -3.81 -22.29 11.12
N PRO A 234 -3.13 -23.34 11.61
CA PRO A 234 -2.49 -24.31 10.75
C PRO A 234 -3.53 -25.14 9.97
N ILE A 235 -3.28 -25.36 8.69
CA ILE A 235 -4.02 -26.31 7.86
C ILE A 235 -3.03 -27.38 7.40
N PHE A 236 -3.28 -28.61 7.80
CA PHE A 236 -2.43 -29.75 7.52
C PHE A 236 -2.97 -30.51 6.32
N ASP A 237 -2.14 -30.66 5.30
CA ASP A 237 -2.35 -31.68 4.28
C ASP A 237 -2.31 -33.09 4.91
N GLN A 238 -3.03 -34.03 4.30
CA GLN A 238 -3.12 -35.39 4.81
C GLN A 238 -1.77 -36.09 4.94
N ALA A 239 -0.81 -35.76 4.07
CA ALA A 239 0.53 -36.34 4.06
C ALA A 239 1.57 -35.45 4.79
N PHE A 240 1.17 -34.36 5.44
CA PHE A 240 2.09 -33.54 6.21
C PHE A 240 2.42 -34.17 7.56
N GLU A 241 3.72 -34.19 7.88
CA GLU A 241 4.24 -34.55 9.20
C GLU A 241 5.25 -33.49 9.64
N PHE A 242 5.22 -33.15 10.93
CA PHE A 242 6.31 -32.35 11.51
C PHE A 242 7.60 -33.16 11.55
N PRO A 243 8.78 -32.51 11.49
CA PRO A 243 10.05 -33.17 11.70
C PRO A 243 10.08 -33.88 13.06
N THR A 244 10.67 -35.08 13.10
CA THR A 244 10.73 -35.90 14.32
C THR A 244 11.45 -35.19 15.48
N ASP A 245 12.44 -34.37 15.15
CA ASP A 245 13.12 -33.50 16.11
C ASP A 245 12.65 -32.06 15.93
N GLU A 246 11.82 -31.58 16.87
CA GLU A 246 11.34 -30.20 16.89
C GLU A 246 12.48 -29.16 17.00
N GLN A 247 13.68 -29.57 17.47
CA GLN A 247 14.82 -28.67 17.57
C GLN A 247 15.33 -28.20 16.20
N GLN A 248 15.02 -28.96 15.15
CA GLN A 248 15.32 -28.57 13.77
C GLN A 248 14.53 -27.33 13.34
N ILE A 249 13.35 -27.09 13.92
CA ILE A 249 12.60 -25.86 13.67
C ILE A 249 13.25 -24.71 14.48
N PRO A 250 13.51 -23.55 13.86
CA PRO A 250 14.08 -22.38 14.55
C PRO A 250 13.28 -22.00 15.79
N GLN A 251 14.00 -21.65 16.87
CA GLN A 251 13.43 -21.51 18.21
C GLN A 251 12.29 -20.48 18.30
N ASP A 252 12.40 -19.39 17.55
CA ASP A 252 11.45 -18.28 17.52
C ASP A 252 10.12 -18.62 16.82
N ILE A 253 10.10 -19.64 15.95
CA ILE A 253 8.86 -20.11 15.31
C ILE A 253 8.43 -21.51 15.76
N ARG A 254 9.26 -22.22 16.53
CA ARG A 254 9.04 -23.60 16.98
C ARG A 254 7.70 -23.82 17.65
N MET A 255 7.14 -22.81 18.29
CA MET A 255 5.84 -22.90 18.95
C MET A 255 4.69 -23.33 18.02
N ILE A 256 4.86 -23.22 16.69
CA ILE A 256 3.91 -23.72 15.70
C ILE A 256 3.60 -25.22 15.83
N THR A 257 4.55 -26.03 16.33
CA THR A 257 4.36 -27.48 16.55
C THR A 257 3.27 -27.78 17.60
N LYS A 258 2.92 -26.79 18.42
CA LYS A 258 1.96 -26.91 19.51
C LYS A 258 0.56 -26.41 19.15
N TYR A 259 0.37 -25.87 17.96
CA TYR A 259 -0.92 -25.34 17.53
C TYR A 259 -1.85 -26.45 17.05
N ASN A 260 -3.11 -26.38 17.47
CA ASN A 260 -4.17 -27.19 16.87
C ASN A 260 -4.49 -26.63 15.49
N GLY A 261 -4.56 -27.51 14.50
CA GLY A 261 -4.90 -27.13 13.12
C GLY A 261 -6.00 -28.02 12.53
N VAL A 262 -6.41 -27.66 11.32
CA VAL A 262 -7.45 -28.36 10.57
C VAL A 262 -6.80 -29.36 9.62
N LYS A 263 -7.37 -30.56 9.49
CA LYS A 263 -7.00 -31.59 8.53
C LYS A 263 -8.06 -31.74 7.45
#